data_AF-A0A833Q9A8-F1
#
_entry.id   AF-A0A833Q9A8-F1
#
_cell.length_a   1.000
_cell.length_b   1.000
_cell.length_c   1.000
_cell.angle_alpha   90.00
_cell.angle_beta   90.00
_cell.angle_gamma   90.00
#
_symmetry.space_group_name_H-M   'P 1'
#
loop_
_entity.id
_entity.type
_entity.pdbx_description
1 polymer ?
#
loop_
_entity_poly.entity_id
_entity_poly.type
_entity_poly.pdbx_seq_one_letter_code
_entity_poly.pdbx_strand_id
1 'polypeptide(L)' 'MHCDKCRSKAMKIAASTDGVESVALQGDDRKRLVVTGDGVDSVNLTKTLRKKIGRAVIVEQGEVKKKESE' A
#
# COMPACT_ATOMS: atom_id res chain seq x y z
N MET A 1 -6.91 9.97 3.21
CA MET A 1 -5.60 10.60 3.46
C MET A 1 -5.65 12.04 2.96
N HIS A 2 -5.71 13.02 3.86
CA HIS A 2 -5.83 14.45 3.49
C HIS A 2 -4.67 15.31 4.04
N CYS A 3 -3.64 14.67 4.59
CA CYS A 3 -2.51 15.36 5.21
C CYS A 3 -1.18 14.68 4.84
N ASP A 4 -0.10 15.44 4.66
CA ASP A 4 1.20 14.86 4.28
C ASP A 4 1.76 13.93 5.35
N LYS A 5 1.56 14.26 6.63
CA LYS A 5 1.88 13.35 7.75
C LYS A 5 1.16 12.01 7.62
N CYS A 6 -0.08 12.01 7.15
CA CYS A 6 -0.89 10.81 6.93
C CYS A 6 -0.29 9.96 5.80
N ARG A 7 0.12 10.60 4.70
CA ARG A 7 0.76 9.95 3.54
C ARG A 7 2.09 9.30 3.92
N SER A 8 2.97 10.04 4.59
CA SER A 8 4.26 9.51 5.05
C SER A 8 4.08 8.35 6.03
N LYS A 9 3.09 8.43 6.93
CA LYS A 9 2.79 7.33 7.87
C LYS A 9 2.27 6.09 7.14
N ALA A 10 1.46 6.28 6.10
CA ALA A 10 0.95 5.17 5.30
C ALA A 10 2.06 4.43 4.57
N MET A 11 2.93 5.19 3.90
CA MET A 11 4.12 4.64 3.23
C MET A 11 5.01 3.91 4.21
N LYS A 12 5.28 4.48 5.40
CA LYS A 12 6.09 3.80 6.43
C LYS A 12 5.48 2.48 6.86
N ILE A 13 4.17 2.43 7.13
CA ILE A 13 3.50 1.19 7.55
C ILE A 13 3.59 0.13 6.45
N ALA A 14 3.33 0.51 5.21
CA ALA A 14 3.42 -0.39 4.07
C ALA A 14 4.84 -0.91 3.89
N ALA A 15 5.85 -0.03 3.89
CA ALA A 15 7.25 -0.42 3.75
C ALA A 15 7.80 -1.22 4.93
N SER A 16 7.20 -1.10 6.12
CA SER A 16 7.54 -1.91 7.29
C SER A 16 6.78 -3.24 7.36
N THR A 17 5.95 -3.56 6.37
CA THR A 17 5.24 -4.84 6.31
C THR A 17 6.14 -5.90 5.69
N ASP A 18 6.18 -7.08 6.29
CA ASP A 18 6.97 -8.19 5.77
C ASP A 18 6.52 -8.61 4.37
N GLY A 19 7.48 -8.96 3.52
CA GLY A 19 7.24 -9.33 2.14
C GLY A 19 7.12 -8.16 1.16
N VAL A 20 7.10 -6.91 1.63
CA VAL A 20 7.00 -5.74 0.74
C VAL A 20 8.33 -5.44 0.05
N GLU A 21 8.30 -5.39 -1.28
CA GLU A 21 9.44 -5.03 -2.13
C GLU A 21 9.37 -3.56 -2.56
N SER A 22 8.18 -3.06 -2.85
CA SER A 22 7.98 -1.68 -3.33
C SER A 22 6.66 -1.08 -2.85
N VAL A 23 6.66 0.23 -2.62
CA VAL A 23 5.49 1.00 -2.21
C VAL A 23 5.42 2.29 -3.01
N ALA A 24 4.27 2.56 -3.63
CA ALA A 24 4.02 3.78 -4.38
C ALA A 24 2.69 4.43 -3.99
N LEU A 25 2.59 5.74 -4.12
CA LEU A 25 1.32 6.46 -4.04
C LEU A 25 0.86 6.81 -5.46
N GLN A 26 -0.36 6.40 -5.82
CA GLN A 26 -0.98 6.65 -7.13
C GLN A 26 -2.27 7.49 -7.03
N GLY A 27 -2.69 7.97 -8.19
CA GLY A 27 -3.83 8.87 -8.41
C GLY A 27 -3.48 10.34 -8.15
N ASP A 28 -4.19 11.27 -8.80
CA ASP A 28 -4.02 12.72 -8.66
C ASP A 28 -3.98 13.18 -7.20
N ASP A 29 -4.88 12.63 -6.38
CA ASP A 29 -4.95 12.96 -4.96
C ASP A 29 -3.85 12.34 -4.08
N ARG A 30 -3.04 11.43 -4.64
CA ARG A 30 -2.08 10.58 -3.90
C ARG A 30 -2.74 9.88 -2.71
N LYS A 31 -3.94 9.35 -2.94
CA LYS A 31 -4.78 8.65 -1.94
C LYS A 31 -4.78 7.14 -2.12
N ARG A 32 -4.28 6.62 -3.25
CA ARG A 32 -4.15 5.18 -3.49
C ARG A 32 -2.73 4.76 -3.17
N LEU A 33 -2.58 3.77 -2.31
CA LEU A 33 -1.28 3.21 -1.95
C LEU A 33 -1.16 1.85 -2.61
N VAL A 34 -0.17 1.71 -3.49
CA VAL A 34 0.13 0.49 -4.23
C VAL A 34 1.34 -0.16 -3.57
N VAL A 35 1.22 -1.44 -3.26
CA VAL A 35 2.25 -2.22 -2.59
C VAL A 35 2.52 -3.45 -3.44
N THR A 36 3.78 -3.67 -3.77
CA THR A 36 4.25 -4.84 -4.50
C THR A 36 5.18 -5.61 -3.59
N GLY A 37 5.06 -6.92 -3.56
CA GLY A 37 5.85 -7.78 -2.70
C GLY A 37 5.39 -9.22 -2.74
N ASP A 38 6.22 -10.10 -2.20
CA ASP A 38 5.95 -11.53 -2.09
C ASP A 38 5.59 -11.89 -0.64
N GLY A 39 4.49 -12.62 -0.44
CA GLY A 39 4.01 -12.95 0.91
C GLY A 39 3.40 -11.78 1.70
N VAL A 40 3.00 -10.70 1.01
CA VAL A 40 2.38 -9.52 1.67
C VAL A 40 0.98 -9.87 2.21
N ASP A 41 0.80 -9.75 3.52
CA ASP A 41 -0.50 -9.88 4.15
C ASP A 41 -1.35 -8.62 3.96
N SER A 42 -2.14 -8.60 2.88
CA SER A 42 -3.04 -7.49 2.53
C SER A 42 -4.09 -7.19 3.61
N VAL A 43 -4.51 -8.21 4.37
CA VAL A 43 -5.53 -8.08 5.41
C VAL A 43 -4.94 -7.35 6.61
N ASN A 44 -3.77 -7.79 7.10
CA ASN A 44 -3.10 -7.15 8.24
C ASN A 44 -2.59 -5.75 7.89
N LEU A 45 -2.12 -5.54 6.67
CA LEU A 45 -1.75 -4.21 6.17
C LEU A 45 -2.97 -3.27 6.22
N THR A 46 -4.11 -3.69 5.67
CA THR A 46 -5.34 -2.89 5.65
C THR A 46 -5.87 -2.62 7.06
N LYS A 47 -5.82 -3.60 7.96
CA LYS A 47 -6.18 -3.43 9.38
C LYS A 47 -5.29 -2.39 10.06
N THR A 48 -3.98 -2.44 9.83
CA THR A 48 -3.02 -1.52 10.44
C THR A 48 -3.23 -0.09 9.93
N LEU A 49 -3.46 0.07 8.62
CA LEU A 49 -3.80 1.35 8.02
C LEU A 49 -5.11 1.91 8.60
N ARG A 50 -6.15 1.07 8.73
CA ARG A 50 -7.42 1.42 9.38
C ARG A 50 -7.23 1.95 10.79
N LYS A 51 -6.39 1.28 11.57
CA LYS A 51 -6.13 1.64 12.97
C LYS A 51 -5.29 2.91 13.12
N LYS A 52 -4.27 3.13 12.27
CA LYS A 52 -3.29 4.22 12.43
C LYS A 52 -3.59 5.48 11.64
N ILE A 53 -4.33 5.38 10.54
CA ILE A 53 -4.56 6.45 9.56
C ILE A 53 -6.05 6.72 9.36
N GLY A 54 -6.90 5.75 9.70
CA GLY A 54 -8.34 5.82 9.48
C GLY A 54 -8.73 5.02 8.24
N ARG A 55 -9.90 5.32 7.66
CA ARG A 55 -10.53 4.47 6.64
C ARG A 55 -9.60 4.11 5.48
N ALA A 56 -9.31 2.82 5.35
CA ALA A 56 -8.62 2.20 4.22
C ALA A 56 -9.48 1.06 3.67
N VAL A 57 -9.43 0.84 2.37
CA VAL A 57 -10.20 -0.17 1.63
C VAL A 57 -9.27 -0.78 0.59
N ILE A 58 -9.32 -2.10 0.46
CA ILE A 58 -8.62 -2.82 -0.62
C ILE A 58 -9.43 -2.58 -1.89
N VAL A 59 -8.80 -1.97 -2.89
CA VAL A 59 -9.44 -1.69 -4.19
C VAL A 59 -9.15 -2.82 -5.18
N GLU A 60 -7.91 -3.29 -5.19
CA GLU A 60 -7.43 -4.33 -6.10
C GLU A 60 -6.36 -5.15 -5.39
N GLN A 61 -6.37 -6.46 -5.62
CA GLN A 61 -5.34 -7.39 -5.18
C GLN A 61 -5.17 -8.44 -6.28
N GLY A 62 -3.94 -8.70 -6.69
CA GLY A 62 -3.63 -9.68 -7.72
C GLY A 62 -2.13 -9.92 -7.80
N GLU A 63 -1.76 -11.03 -8.43
CA GLU A 63 -0.37 -11.32 -8.76
C GLU A 63 0.10 -10.32 -9.81
N VAL A 64 1.20 -9.62 -9.52
CA VAL A 64 1.84 -8.77 -10.52
C VAL A 64 2.45 -9.70 -11.56
N LYS A 65 1.71 -9.96 -12.64
CA LYS A 65 2.30 -10.53 -13.85
C LYS A 65 3.37 -9.55 -14.31
N LYS A 66 4.65 -9.86 -14.04
CA LYS A 66 5.77 -9.17 -14.67
C LYS A 66 5.52 -9.23 -16.16
N LYS A 67 5.22 -8.07 -16.77
CA LYS A 67 5.30 -7.97 -18.22
C LYS A 67 6.78 -8.11 -18.53
N GLU A 68 7.17 -9.29 -19.01
CA GLU A 68 8.42 -9.45 -19.73
C GLU A 68 8.39 -8.42 -20.87
N SER A 69 9.19 -7.38 -20.74
CA SER A 69 9.54 -6.51 -21.85
C SER A 69 10.46 -7.32 -22.76
N GLU A 70 9.91 -7.80 -23.87
CA GLU A 70 10.63 -8.30 -25.05
C GLU A 70 11.48 -7.20 -25.69
#